data_AF-A0AAD6BMG0-F1
#
_entry.id   AF-A0AAD6BMG0-F1
#
_cell.length_a   1.000
_cell.length_b   1.000
_cell.length_c   1.000
_cell.angle_alpha   90.00
_cell.angle_beta   90.00
_cell.angle_gamma   90.00
#
_symmetry.space_group_name_H-M   'P 1'
#
loop_
_entity.id
_entity.type
_entity.pdbx_description
1 polymer ?
#
loop_
_entity_poly.entity_id
_entity_poly.type
_entity_poly.pdbx_seq_one_letter_code
_entity_poly.pdbx_strand_id
1 'polypeptide(L)'
;MDKLQAFPLSLSICLRYLATGDSFRKISNSFRVGVSTVSNVIPDVATAIWDCLVEEIMAVPSTEEWRSIAEKFEERWNFPLCCGALDGKHVVLKAPENTGSQFFNYKGTFSLLKAPI
;
A
#
# COMPACT_ATOMS: atom_id res chain seq x y z
N MET A 1 16.65 -28.28 10.98
CA MET A 1 16.32 -27.24 9.99
C MET A 1 17.32 -26.13 10.21
N ASP A 2 18.28 -26.02 9.29
CA ASP A 2 19.43 -25.16 9.43
C ASP A 2 19.02 -23.69 9.35
N LYS A 3 19.57 -22.86 10.24
CA LYS A 3 19.26 -21.42 10.37
C LYS A 3 19.45 -20.65 9.06
N LEU A 4 20.21 -21.19 8.11
CA LEU A 4 20.46 -20.61 6.79
C LEU A 4 19.24 -20.65 5.85
N GLN A 5 18.31 -21.60 6.02
CA GLN A 5 17.05 -21.64 5.26
C GLN A 5 15.93 -20.79 5.88
N ALA A 6 16.05 -20.41 7.16
CA ALA A 6 14.99 -19.71 7.89
C ALA A 6 14.82 -18.23 7.46
N PHE A 7 15.92 -17.56 7.11
CA PHE A 7 15.89 -16.17 6.64
C PHE A 7 15.22 -15.99 5.25
N PRO A 8 15.63 -16.73 4.19
CA PRO A 8 15.00 -16.57 2.88
C PRO A 8 13.53 -16.99 2.86
N LEU A 9 13.14 -17.99 3.68
CA LEU A 9 11.74 -18.42 3.76
C LEU A 9 10.85 -17.33 4.38
N SER A 10 11.32 -16.72 5.46
CA SER A 10 10.57 -15.68 6.18
C SER A 10 10.35 -14.44 5.32
N LEU A 11 11.40 -14.01 4.61
CA LEU A 11 11.31 -12.93 3.62
C LEU A 11 10.33 -13.27 2.50
N SER A 12 10.40 -14.47 1.93
CA SER A 12 9.50 -14.91 0.85
C SER A 12 8.03 -14.92 1.29
N ILE A 13 7.74 -15.34 2.52
CA ILE A 13 6.38 -15.33 3.10
C ILE A 13 5.86 -13.89 3.21
N CYS A 14 6.67 -12.97 3.74
CA CYS A 14 6.29 -11.57 3.89
C CYS A 14 6.05 -10.90 2.52
N LEU A 15 6.98 -11.06 1.58
CA LEU A 15 6.85 -10.50 0.23
C LEU A 15 5.63 -11.07 -0.50
N ARG A 16 5.34 -12.37 -0.35
CA ARG A 16 4.13 -12.97 -0.91
C ARG A 16 2.86 -12.30 -0.34
N TYR A 17 2.82 -12.06 0.96
CA TYR A 17 1.68 -11.39 1.59
C TYR A 17 1.52 -9.95 1.10
N LEU A 18 2.59 -9.17 1.08
CA LEU A 18 2.56 -7.77 0.62
C LEU A 18 2.15 -7.63 -0.85
N ALA A 19 2.58 -8.58 -1.71
CA ALA A 19 2.27 -8.55 -3.13
C ALA A 19 0.82 -8.93 -3.48
N THR A 20 0.20 -9.86 -2.74
CA THR A 20 -1.13 -10.40 -3.11
C THR A 20 -2.26 -10.06 -2.13
N GLY A 21 -1.95 -9.74 -0.88
CA GLY A 21 -2.95 -9.60 0.18
C GLY A 21 -3.72 -10.91 0.46
N ASP A 22 -3.15 -12.07 0.10
CA ASP A 22 -3.78 -13.37 0.35
C ASP A 22 -3.95 -13.64 1.86
N SER A 23 -4.94 -14.48 2.19
CA SER A 23 -5.15 -14.89 3.58
C SER A 23 -3.98 -15.72 4.11
N PHE A 24 -3.71 -15.62 5.41
CA PHE A 24 -2.62 -16.38 6.07
C PHE A 24 -2.75 -17.88 5.88
N ARG A 25 -3.97 -18.41 5.76
CA ARG A 25 -4.21 -19.83 5.49
C ARG A 25 -3.75 -20.26 4.09
N LYS A 26 -3.96 -19.42 3.07
CA LYS A 26 -3.46 -19.70 1.71
C LYS A 26 -1.94 -19.69 1.68
N ILE A 27 -1.33 -18.67 2.29
CA ILE A 27 0.13 -18.52 2.36
C ILE A 27 0.76 -19.68 3.15
N SER A 28 0.17 -20.03 4.29
CA SER A 28 0.55 -21.20 5.10
C SER A 28 0.55 -22.49 4.27
N ASN A 29 -0.50 -22.73 3.48
CA ASN A 29 -0.56 -23.88 2.58
C ASN A 29 0.50 -23.84 1.47
N SER A 30 0.76 -22.68 0.87
CA SER A 30 1.76 -22.53 -0.20
C SER A 30 3.19 -22.81 0.28
N PHE A 31 3.54 -22.34 1.48
CA PHE A 31 4.89 -22.51 2.05
C PHE A 31 5.03 -23.71 2.99
N ARG A 32 3.94 -24.48 3.22
CA ARG A 32 3.89 -25.65 4.12
C ARG A 32 4.37 -25.33 5.54
N VAL A 33 3.97 -24.17 6.06
CA VAL A 33 4.26 -23.70 7.43
C VAL A 33 2.98 -23.48 8.22
N GLY A 34 3.05 -23.45 9.55
CA GLY A 34 1.88 -23.17 10.38
C GLY A 34 1.31 -21.76 10.16
N VAL A 35 -0.01 -21.59 10.29
CA VAL A 35 -0.67 -20.27 10.21
C VAL A 35 -0.12 -19.31 11.28
N SER A 36 0.17 -19.82 12.48
CA SER A 36 0.83 -19.05 13.55
C SER A 36 2.20 -18.55 13.13
N THR A 37 3.00 -19.36 12.45
CA THR A 37 4.30 -18.96 11.90
C THR A 37 4.14 -17.82 10.90
N VAL A 38 3.19 -17.94 9.96
CA VAL A 38 2.90 -16.87 8.99
C VAL A 38 2.50 -15.57 9.70
N SER A 39 1.60 -15.68 10.68
CA SER A 39 1.10 -14.51 11.43
C SER A 39 2.18 -13.79 12.22
N ASN A 40 3.22 -14.49 12.69
CA ASN A 40 4.32 -13.88 13.43
C ASN A 40 5.41 -13.35 12.50
N VAL A 41 5.75 -14.09 11.45
CA VAL A 41 6.83 -13.74 10.52
C VAL A 41 6.53 -12.49 9.71
N ILE A 42 5.28 -12.30 9.26
CA ILE A 42 4.91 -11.15 8.44
C ILE A 42 5.23 -9.81 9.13
N PRO A 43 4.72 -9.51 10.35
CA PRO A 43 5.01 -8.24 10.99
C PRO A 43 6.51 -8.07 11.29
N ASP A 44 7.20 -9.11 11.78
CA ASP A 44 8.63 -9.04 12.11
C ASP A 44 9.48 -8.65 10.89
N VAL A 45 9.23 -9.30 9.75
CA VAL A 45 9.96 -9.02 8.50
C VAL A 45 9.53 -7.69 7.90
N ALA A 46 8.24 -7.34 7.94
CA ALA A 46 7.76 -6.06 7.42
C ALA A 46 8.36 -4.87 8.17
N THR A 47 8.47 -4.97 9.51
CA THR A 47 9.16 -3.97 10.33
C THR A 47 10.65 -3.89 9.97
N ALA A 48 11.34 -5.02 9.85
CA ALA A 48 12.74 -5.01 9.44
C ALA A 48 12.97 -4.40 8.05
N ILE A 49 12.06 -4.66 7.09
CA ILE A 49 12.09 -4.03 5.77
C ILE A 49 11.90 -2.52 5.89
N TRP A 50 10.91 -2.09 6.67
CA TRP A 50 10.60 -0.69 6.90
C TRP A 50 11.81 0.05 7.50
N ASP A 51 12.35 -0.46 8.60
CA ASP A 51 13.45 0.17 9.35
C ASP A 51 14.72 0.30 8.48
N CYS A 52 14.96 -0.65 7.57
CA CYS A 52 16.11 -0.61 6.67
C CYS A 52 15.94 0.31 5.45
N LEU A 53 14.71 0.50 4.95
CA LEU A 53 14.47 1.14 3.64
C LEU A 53 13.73 2.47 3.71
N VAL A 54 13.08 2.81 4.83
CA VAL A 54 12.23 4.00 4.94
C VAL A 54 13.01 5.28 4.65
N GLU A 55 14.25 5.39 5.14
CA GLU A 55 15.08 6.58 4.94
C GLU A 55 15.53 6.75 3.49
N GLU A 56 15.76 5.65 2.76
CA GLU A 56 16.19 5.70 1.36
C GLU A 56 15.02 5.92 0.40
N ILE A 57 13.89 5.24 0.64
CA ILE A 57 12.74 5.22 -0.29
C ILE A 57 11.72 6.32 0.02
N MET A 58 11.60 6.72 1.29
CA MET A 58 10.62 7.70 1.76
C MET A 58 11.30 8.75 2.65
N ALA A 59 12.43 9.27 2.19
CA ALA A 59 13.07 10.43 2.81
C ALA A 59 12.07 11.60 2.88
N VAL A 60 12.02 12.26 4.04
CA VAL A 60 11.20 13.46 4.22
C VAL A 60 11.85 14.62 3.47
N PRO A 61 11.17 15.24 2.48
CA PRO A 61 11.71 16.37 1.75
C PRO A 61 11.97 17.57 2.67
N SER A 62 13.02 18.33 2.35
CA SER A 62 13.31 19.65 2.90
C SER A 62 12.26 20.69 2.51
N THR A 63 12.25 21.84 3.19
CA THR A 63 11.32 22.94 2.88
C THR A 63 11.46 23.45 1.45
N GLU A 64 12.68 23.50 0.94
CA GLU A 64 12.99 23.89 -0.44
C GLU A 64 12.45 22.86 -1.45
N GLU A 65 12.60 21.57 -1.16
CA GLU A 65 12.05 20.50 -2.00
C GLU A 65 10.52 20.52 -2.01
N TRP A 66 9.88 20.74 -0.86
CA TRP A 66 8.42 20.91 -0.80
C TRP A 66 7.95 22.08 -1.64
N ARG A 67 8.64 23.23 -1.58
CA ARG A 67 8.32 24.38 -2.43
C ARG A 67 8.48 24.05 -3.92
N SER A 68 9.55 23.36 -4.30
CA SER A 68 9.76 22.92 -5.69
C SER A 68 8.68 21.94 -6.17
N ILE A 69 8.21 21.05 -5.30
CA ILE A 69 7.11 20.13 -5.63
C ILE A 69 5.82 20.93 -5.85
N ALA A 70 5.49 21.86 -4.95
CA ALA A 70 4.30 22.71 -5.07
C ALA A 70 4.29 23.53 -6.36
N GLU A 71 5.40 24.16 -6.71
CA GLU A 71 5.55 24.92 -7.96
C GLU A 71 5.34 24.03 -9.19
N LYS A 72 5.87 22.81 -9.19
CA LYS A 72 5.67 21.84 -10.30
C LYS A 72 4.22 21.39 -10.44
N PHE A 73 3.50 21.23 -9.33
CA PHE A 73 2.07 20.93 -9.37
C PHE A 73 1.25 22.12 -9.90
N GLU A 74 1.60 23.33 -9.50
CA GLU A 74 0.97 24.55 -9.99
C GLU A 74 1.22 24.75 -11.50
N GLU A 75 2.46 24.59 -11.96
CA GLU A 75 2.81 24.72 -13.38
C GLU A 75 2.09 23.70 -14.27
N ARG A 76 2.02 22.44 -13.83
CA ARG A 76 1.47 21.34 -14.65
C ARG A 76 -0.04 21.21 -14.57
N TRP A 77 -0.62 21.47 -13.40
CA TRP A 77 -2.01 21.15 -13.08
C TRP A 77 -2.81 22.34 -12.56
N ASN A 78 -2.21 23.54 -12.48
CA ASN A 78 -2.81 24.73 -11.89
C ASN A 78 -3.34 24.47 -10.47
N PHE A 79 -2.61 23.64 -9.71
CA PHE A 79 -2.95 23.28 -8.34
C PHE A 79 -1.91 23.88 -7.38
N PRO A 80 -2.13 25.09 -6.86
CA PRO A 80 -1.19 25.78 -6.00
C PRO A 80 -1.02 25.03 -4.66
N LEU A 81 0.19 25.12 -4.09
CA LEU A 81 0.56 24.54 -2.78
C LEU A 81 0.42 23.01 -2.66
N CYS A 82 0.22 22.27 -3.77
CA CYS A 82 0.15 20.81 -3.73
C CYS A 82 1.53 20.20 -3.55
N CYS A 83 1.75 19.62 -2.38
CA CYS A 83 3.01 18.96 -2.04
C CYS A 83 3.04 17.49 -2.46
N GLY A 84 1.95 16.93 -2.96
CA GLY A 84 1.90 15.54 -3.40
C GLY A 84 0.49 15.09 -3.73
N ALA A 85 0.40 14.00 -4.48
CA ALA A 85 -0.86 13.35 -4.80
C ALA A 85 -0.76 11.89 -4.41
N LEU A 86 -1.75 11.41 -3.64
CA LEU A 86 -1.95 9.99 -3.39
C LEU A 86 -2.95 9.47 -4.41
N ASP A 87 -2.60 8.41 -5.13
CA ASP A 87 -3.53 7.76 -6.04
C ASP A 87 -4.75 7.25 -5.26
N GLY A 88 -5.94 7.48 -5.81
CA GLY A 88 -7.20 7.40 -5.08
C GLY A 88 -7.50 5.98 -4.59
N LYS A 89 -7.72 5.83 -3.28
CA LYS A 89 -8.32 4.61 -2.74
C LYS A 89 -9.82 4.60 -3.07
N HIS A 90 -10.24 3.68 -3.95
CA HIS A 90 -11.65 3.43 -4.20
C HIS A 90 -12.27 2.73 -2.99
N VAL A 91 -13.11 3.44 -2.24
CA VAL A 91 -13.96 2.83 -1.21
C VAL A 91 -15.22 2.33 -1.90
N VAL A 92 -15.42 1.01 -1.92
CA VAL A 92 -16.63 0.39 -2.48
C VAL A 92 -17.80 0.70 -1.56
N LEU A 93 -18.89 1.20 -2.15
CA LEU A 93 -20.12 1.59 -1.47
C LEU A 93 -21.28 0.74 -1.99
N LYS A 94 -22.28 0.55 -1.14
CA LYS A 94 -23.61 0.15 -1.62
C LYS A 94 -24.20 1.34 -2.38
N ALA A 95 -24.79 1.09 -3.55
CA ALA A 95 -25.42 2.12 -4.36
C ALA A 95 -26.38 2.95 -3.50
N PRO A 96 -26.16 4.28 -3.36
CA PRO A 96 -27.13 5.12 -2.67
C PRO A 96 -28.44 5.18 -3.47
N GLU A 97 -29.55 5.39 -2.77
CA GLU A 97 -30.87 5.42 -3.41
C GLU A 97 -30.96 6.57 -4.42
N ASN A 98 -31.54 6.31 -5.59
CA ASN A 98 -31.81 7.28 -6.65
C ASN A 98 -30.58 7.97 -7.29
N THR A 99 -29.36 7.42 -7.17
CA THR A 99 -28.15 8.07 -7.72
C THR A 99 -27.75 7.63 -9.13
N GLY A 100 -28.52 6.74 -9.77
CA GLY A 100 -28.22 6.22 -11.11
C GLY A 100 -26.79 5.68 -11.20
N SER A 101 -26.00 6.15 -12.17
CA SER A 101 -24.58 5.79 -12.36
C SER A 101 -23.58 6.78 -11.75
N GLN A 102 -24.02 7.77 -10.97
CA GLN A 102 -23.14 8.86 -10.49
C GLN A 102 -21.96 8.39 -9.63
N PHE A 103 -22.11 7.26 -8.93
CA PHE A 103 -21.02 6.65 -8.17
C PHE A 103 -20.49 5.37 -8.81
N PHE A 104 -20.97 5.00 -10.00
CA PHE A 104 -20.60 3.76 -10.66
C PHE A 104 -19.26 3.93 -11.38
N ASN A 105 -18.25 3.18 -10.91
CA ASN A 105 -16.92 3.21 -11.49
C ASN A 105 -16.78 2.24 -12.67
N TYR A 106 -15.71 2.40 -13.45
CA TYR A 106 -15.39 1.53 -14.59
C TYR A 106 -15.12 0.07 -14.21
N LYS A 107 -14.89 -0.23 -12.92
CA LYS A 107 -14.72 -1.58 -12.37
C LYS A 107 -16.05 -2.25 -12.02
N GLY A 108 -17.19 -1.67 -12.41
CA GLY A 108 -18.51 -2.25 -12.21
C GLY A 108 -19.02 -2.18 -10.77
N THR A 109 -18.45 -1.29 -9.95
CA THR A 109 -18.83 -1.12 -8.54
C THR A 109 -19.18 0.33 -8.26
N PHE A 110 -20.00 0.57 -7.24
CA PHE A 110 -20.21 1.94 -6.76
C PHE A 110 -19.05 2.33 -5.85
N SER A 111 -18.36 3.44 -6.11
CA SER A 111 -17.27 3.93 -5.27
C SER A 111 -17.16 5.45 -5.29
N LEU A 112 -16.81 6.04 -4.15
CA LEU A 112 -16.36 7.42 -4.08
C LEU A 112 -14.84 7.48 -4.21
N LEU A 113 -14.35 8.44 -5.01
CA LEU A 113 -12.94 8.83 -4.99
C LEU A 113 -12.72 9.74 -3.78
N LYS A 114 -11.90 9.28 -2.82
CA LYS A 114 -11.38 10.15 -1.78
C LYS A 114 -10.07 10.75 -2.28
N ALA A 115 -10.14 11.93 -2.90
CA ALA A 115 -8.96 12.78 -3.01
C ALA A 115 -8.60 13.24 -1.59
N PRO A 116 -7.33 13.18 -1.17
CA PRO A 116 -6.92 13.93 0.01
C PRO A 116 -7.20 15.41 -0.28
N ILE A 117 -8.02 16.03 0.57
CA ILE A 117 -8.14 17.49 0.68
C ILE A 117 -6.92 17.96 1.48
#